data_AF-A0A0W0TBA4-F1
#
_entry.id   AF-A0A0W0TBA4-F1
#
_cell.length_a   1.000
_cell.length_b   1.000
_cell.length_c   1.000
_cell.angle_alpha   90.00
_cell.angle_beta   90.00
_cell.angle_gamma   90.00
#
_symmetry.space_group_name_H-M   'P 1'
#
loop_
_entity.id
_entity.type
_entity.pdbx_description
1 polymer ?
#
loop_
_entity_poly.entity_id
_entity_poly.type
_entity_poly.pdbx_seq_one_letter_code
_entity_poly.pdbx_strand_id
1 'polypeptide(L)'
;MYNTRKFELLDWRIIGWIILSIRFVQGWIFWGGGSRRFIYDPHKLDPYAAQWMANKIQSAMPGALFDLTPVVSFLLHHFYFLYVAIIVFSLIELLSGLGLILGLFTRAAAMLTVMISILLMLLFGWQGSTCLDEWTMAVSNLSMGLTLILAGGSAYSIDAWLMKRYPNLVHKHWFLLFNSGPWKLTTLRRTAISFFIFTILFTVGTYDYYRGAVWSRYRTGPVSADVFHLSLSDGQLDSKGSVRFRLNVDAGPSAVPSYIVRIELLDATKNIIETWSASQLGQLPATAIQNSYQYNKVDGGMYGLIAPESAEAVISLAPTNPLNLLSDYYTLQLYTVDGKRWDLALILRN
;
A
#
# COMPACT_ATOMS: atom_id res chain seq x y z
N MET A 1 33.23 17.84 -42.69
CA MET A 1 33.03 17.49 -41.26
C MET A 1 31.82 18.27 -40.75
N TYR A 2 30.61 17.75 -40.97
CA TYR A 2 29.40 18.37 -40.44
C TYR A 2 29.47 18.31 -38.90
N ASN A 3 29.20 19.42 -38.24
CA ASN A 3 29.45 19.63 -36.82
C ASN A 3 28.55 18.70 -35.97
N THR A 4 29.06 17.51 -35.63
CA THR A 4 28.39 16.44 -34.87
C THR A 4 27.74 16.96 -33.59
N ARG A 5 28.33 17.96 -32.94
CA ARG A 5 27.82 18.60 -31.72
C ARG A 5 26.50 19.36 -31.93
N LYS A 6 26.29 19.96 -33.12
CA LYS A 6 25.02 20.63 -33.47
C LYS A 6 23.91 19.62 -33.73
N PHE A 7 24.25 18.45 -34.28
CA PHE A 7 23.29 17.38 -34.56
C PHE A 7 22.83 16.72 -33.25
N GLU A 8 23.75 16.41 -32.33
CA GLU A 8 23.43 15.87 -31.00
C GLU A 8 22.52 16.80 -30.17
N LEU A 9 22.67 18.12 -30.30
CA LEU A 9 21.81 19.11 -29.64
C LEU A 9 20.40 19.21 -30.25
N LEU A 10 20.28 18.98 -31.56
CA LEU A 10 18.99 18.96 -32.26
C LEU A 10 18.20 17.70 -31.90
N ASP A 11 18.85 16.54 -31.93
CA ASP A 11 18.26 15.25 -31.56
C ASP A 11 17.77 15.26 -30.11
N TRP A 12 18.55 15.84 -29.20
CA TRP A 12 18.17 15.97 -27.79
C TRP A 12 16.95 16.87 -27.58
N ARG A 13 16.76 17.93 -28.39
CA ARG A 13 15.56 18.77 -28.33
C ARG A 13 14.33 18.07 -28.89
N ILE A 14 14.48 17.29 -29.95
CA ILE A 14 13.40 16.48 -30.53
C ILE A 14 12.86 15.51 -29.49
N ILE A 15 13.74 14.82 -28.75
CA ILE A 15 13.35 13.94 -27.63
C ILE A 15 12.49 14.71 -26.61
N GLY A 16 12.86 15.95 -26.28
CA GLY A 16 12.12 16.80 -25.34
C GLY A 16 10.71 17.15 -25.79
N TRP A 17 10.53 17.39 -27.08
CA TRP A 17 9.21 17.62 -27.65
C TRP A 17 8.36 16.35 -27.58
N ILE A 18 8.95 15.19 -27.84
CA ILE A 18 8.25 13.89 -27.80
C ILE A 18 7.78 13.56 -26.38
N ILE A 19 8.63 13.78 -25.37
CA ILE A 19 8.33 13.43 -23.97
C ILE A 19 7.59 14.53 -23.19
N LEU A 20 7.23 15.66 -23.81
CA LEU A 20 6.65 16.81 -23.10
C LEU A 20 5.32 16.46 -22.41
N SER A 21 4.47 15.70 -23.09
CA SER A 21 3.21 15.21 -22.53
C SER A 21 3.44 14.27 -21.34
N ILE A 22 4.37 13.32 -21.47
CA ILE A 22 4.76 12.39 -20.40
C ILE A 22 5.30 13.17 -19.20
N ARG A 23 6.17 14.15 -19.42
CA ARG A 23 6.75 14.98 -18.35
C ARG A 23 5.67 15.74 -17.59
N PHE A 24 4.76 16.36 -18.32
CA PHE A 24 3.65 17.09 -17.72
C PHE A 24 2.70 16.16 -16.94
N VAL A 25 2.26 15.05 -17.53
CA VAL A 25 1.31 14.12 -16.90
C VAL A 25 1.93 13.45 -15.67
N GLN A 26 3.16 12.94 -15.76
CA GLN A 26 3.88 12.40 -14.61
C GLN A 26 4.01 13.48 -13.52
N GLY A 27 4.43 14.70 -13.90
CA GLY A 27 4.54 15.80 -12.95
C GLY A 27 3.21 16.14 -12.27
N TRP A 28 2.12 16.13 -13.04
CA TRP A 28 0.77 16.41 -12.55
C TRP A 28 0.25 15.34 -11.58
N ILE A 29 0.49 14.06 -11.86
CA ILE A 29 0.09 12.96 -10.97
C ILE A 29 0.72 13.12 -9.59
N PHE A 30 2.04 13.32 -9.53
CA PHE A 30 2.77 13.46 -8.27
C PHE A 30 2.48 14.80 -7.59
N TRP A 31 2.42 15.91 -8.35
CA TRP A 31 2.01 17.19 -7.78
C TRP A 31 0.60 17.12 -7.21
N GLY A 32 -0.33 16.47 -7.91
CA GLY A 32 -1.71 16.25 -7.49
C GLY A 32 -1.81 15.41 -6.21
N GLY A 33 -1.01 14.36 -6.08
CA GLY A 33 -0.99 13.54 -4.86
C GLY A 33 -0.50 14.31 -3.64
N GLY A 34 0.58 15.07 -3.77
CA GLY A 34 1.10 15.91 -2.68
C GLY A 34 0.21 17.11 -2.35
N SER A 35 -0.26 17.84 -3.37
CA SER A 35 -1.12 19.02 -3.19
C SER A 35 -2.50 18.65 -2.67
N ARG A 36 -3.03 17.48 -3.02
CA ARG A 36 -4.26 16.97 -2.42
C ARG A 36 -4.12 16.83 -0.91
N ARG A 37 -2.97 16.37 -0.41
CA ARG A 37 -2.76 16.20 1.04
C ARG A 37 -2.46 17.50 1.76
N PHE A 38 -1.73 18.44 1.14
CA PHE A 38 -1.36 19.69 1.81
C PHE A 38 -2.35 20.84 1.63
N ILE A 39 -3.13 20.85 0.54
CA ILE A 39 -3.90 22.03 0.11
C ILE A 39 -5.39 21.69 -0.01
N TYR A 40 -5.73 20.66 -0.79
CA TYR A 40 -7.13 20.43 -1.19
C TYR A 40 -7.95 19.56 -0.22
N ASP A 41 -7.29 18.63 0.47
CA ASP A 41 -7.91 17.64 1.37
C ASP A 41 -6.95 17.34 2.55
N PRO A 42 -6.72 18.34 3.43
CA PRO A 42 -5.78 18.23 4.55
C PRO A 42 -6.18 17.20 5.61
N HIS A 43 -7.43 16.71 5.58
CA HIS A 43 -7.87 15.61 6.45
C HIS A 43 -7.09 14.32 6.20
N LYS A 44 -6.46 14.16 5.04
CA LYS A 44 -5.53 13.06 4.79
C LYS A 44 -4.25 13.13 5.62
N LEU A 45 -3.94 14.32 6.17
CA LEU A 45 -2.83 14.56 7.06
C LEU A 45 -3.24 14.72 8.54
N ASP A 46 -4.52 14.58 8.85
CA ASP A 46 -5.08 14.70 10.19
C ASP A 46 -5.17 13.31 10.86
N PRO A 47 -4.42 13.05 11.95
CA PRO A 47 -4.44 11.78 12.68
C PRO A 47 -5.81 11.36 13.21
N TYR A 48 -6.73 12.31 13.39
CA TYR A 48 -8.05 12.07 13.96
C TYR A 48 -9.14 11.91 12.89
N ALA A 49 -8.82 12.16 11.62
CA ALA A 49 -9.77 12.02 10.54
C ALA A 49 -9.86 10.56 10.06
N ALA A 50 -11.06 10.14 9.65
CA ALA A 50 -11.27 8.82 9.03
C ALA A 50 -10.43 8.62 7.75
N GLN A 51 -10.07 9.71 7.07
CA GLN A 51 -9.28 9.70 5.84
C GLN A 51 -7.77 9.79 6.09
N TRP A 52 -7.33 9.69 7.35
CA TRP A 52 -5.92 9.72 7.74
C TRP A 52 -5.12 8.65 6.99
N MET A 53 -3.96 9.04 6.47
CA MET A 53 -3.18 8.18 5.57
C MET A 53 -2.63 6.92 6.24
N ALA A 54 -2.51 6.87 7.58
CA ALA A 54 -2.13 5.65 8.28
C ALA A 54 -3.13 4.51 8.09
N ASN A 55 -4.43 4.81 7.92
CA ASN A 55 -5.44 3.78 7.61
C ASN A 55 -5.10 3.05 6.31
N LYS A 56 -4.63 3.81 5.30
CA LYS A 56 -4.18 3.24 4.02
C LYS A 56 -2.84 2.50 4.15
N ILE A 57 -1.92 3.00 4.98
CA ILE A 57 -0.66 2.29 5.22
C ILE A 57 -0.92 0.96 5.95
N GLN A 58 -1.83 0.94 6.91
CA GLN A 58 -2.23 -0.28 7.61
C GLN A 58 -2.88 -1.29 6.66
N SER A 59 -3.80 -0.86 5.80
CA SER A 59 -4.44 -1.77 4.83
C SER A 59 -3.45 -2.46 3.87
N ALA A 60 -2.27 -1.88 3.65
CA ALA A 60 -1.27 -2.46 2.75
C ALA A 60 -0.59 -3.72 3.31
N MET A 61 -0.59 -3.92 4.63
CA MET A 61 0.25 -4.93 5.30
C MET A 61 0.03 -6.36 4.79
N PRO A 62 -1.20 -6.89 4.66
CA PRO A 62 -1.38 -8.32 4.46
C PRO A 62 -0.70 -8.87 3.21
N GLY A 63 -0.79 -8.17 2.08
CA GLY A 63 -0.20 -8.60 0.81
C GLY A 63 1.10 -7.88 0.42
N ALA A 64 1.76 -7.19 1.34
CA ALA A 64 3.00 -6.47 1.05
C ALA A 64 4.11 -7.43 0.58
N LEU A 65 4.74 -7.11 -0.54
CA LEU A 65 5.85 -7.90 -1.11
C LEU A 65 7.10 -7.86 -0.23
N PHE A 66 7.90 -8.93 -0.30
CA PHE A 66 9.16 -9.10 0.45
C PHE A 66 9.01 -9.08 1.97
N ASP A 67 7.83 -9.44 2.48
CA ASP A 67 7.53 -9.44 3.92
C ASP A 67 7.85 -8.08 4.55
N LEU A 68 7.37 -7.00 3.93
CA LEU A 68 7.51 -5.64 4.47
C LEU A 68 6.56 -5.37 5.66
N THR A 69 5.71 -6.34 6.01
CA THR A 69 4.77 -6.27 7.13
C THR A 69 5.41 -5.84 8.44
N PRO A 70 6.58 -6.36 8.88
CA PRO A 70 7.22 -5.90 10.12
C PRO A 70 7.67 -4.44 10.07
N VAL A 71 8.09 -3.95 8.89
CA VAL A 71 8.48 -2.54 8.71
C VAL A 71 7.28 -1.63 8.82
N VAL A 72 6.17 -2.00 8.17
CA VAL A 72 4.91 -1.24 8.24
C VAL A 72 4.35 -1.29 9.67
N SER A 73 4.33 -2.47 10.30
CA SER A 73 3.88 -2.65 11.67
C SER A 73 4.71 -1.82 12.65
N PHE A 74 6.05 -1.81 12.52
CA PHE A 74 6.92 -0.92 13.31
C PHE A 74 6.51 0.54 13.16
N LEU A 75 6.29 1.01 11.93
CA LEU A 75 5.89 2.40 11.68
C LEU A 75 4.54 2.72 12.35
N LEU A 76 3.56 1.83 12.24
CA LEU A 76 2.22 2.02 12.82
C LEU A 76 2.23 2.10 14.36
N HIS A 77 3.13 1.37 15.01
CA HIS A 77 3.32 1.45 16.46
C HIS A 77 4.05 2.73 16.92
N HIS A 78 4.76 3.41 16.01
CA HIS A 78 5.55 4.60 16.33
C HIS A 78 5.00 5.86 15.64
N PHE A 79 4.00 6.48 16.26
CA PHE A 79 3.27 7.61 15.70
C PHE A 79 4.16 8.74 15.15
N TYR A 80 5.18 9.19 15.88
CA TYR A 80 6.04 10.29 15.43
C TYR A 80 6.82 9.93 14.15
N PHE A 81 7.35 8.71 14.05
CA PHE A 81 8.03 8.25 12.83
C PHE A 81 7.05 8.13 11.66
N LEU A 82 5.86 7.58 11.90
CA LEU A 82 4.81 7.49 10.89
C LEU A 82 4.39 8.86 10.36
N TYR A 83 4.10 9.79 11.26
CA TYR A 83 3.65 11.13 10.91
C TYR A 83 4.70 11.87 10.08
N VAL A 84 5.97 11.85 10.53
CA VAL A 84 7.08 12.47 9.78
C VAL A 84 7.27 11.78 8.43
N ALA A 85 7.21 10.45 8.36
CA ALA A 85 7.35 9.71 7.11
C ALA A 85 6.25 10.10 6.10
N ILE A 86 5.00 10.22 6.55
CA ILE A 86 3.85 10.64 5.74
C ILE A 86 4.05 12.06 5.19
N ILE A 87 4.50 13.00 6.02
CA ILE A 87 4.76 14.39 5.61
C ILE A 87 5.91 14.45 4.59
N VAL A 88 7.03 13.78 4.88
CA VAL A 88 8.20 13.75 4.00
C VAL A 88 7.86 13.09 2.66
N PHE A 89 7.17 11.95 2.68
CA PHE A 89 6.71 11.27 1.47
C PHE A 89 5.83 12.19 0.61
N SER A 90 4.87 12.87 1.24
CA SER A 90 3.96 13.80 0.56
C SER A 90 4.70 15.02 0.00
N LEU A 91 5.73 15.52 0.70
CA LEU A 91 6.54 16.63 0.24
C LEU A 91 7.43 16.24 -0.94
N ILE A 92 8.05 15.06 -0.90
CA ILE A 92 8.83 14.52 -2.03
C ILE A 92 7.94 14.37 -3.26
N GLU A 93 6.72 13.83 -3.08
CA GLU A 93 5.73 13.70 -4.14
C GLU A 93 5.34 15.07 -4.73
N LEU A 94 5.02 16.06 -3.89
CA LEU A 94 4.70 17.42 -4.33
C LEU A 94 5.85 18.09 -5.11
N LEU A 95 7.07 18.05 -4.55
CA LEU A 95 8.24 18.73 -5.12
C LEU A 95 8.74 18.04 -6.39
N SER A 96 8.75 16.71 -6.43
CA SER A 96 9.10 15.97 -7.65
C SER A 96 8.09 16.24 -8.76
N GLY A 97 6.79 16.26 -8.45
CA GLY A 97 5.75 16.63 -9.40
C GLY A 97 5.94 18.04 -9.99
N LEU A 98 6.14 19.03 -9.12
CA LEU A 98 6.41 20.41 -9.54
C LEU A 98 7.71 20.52 -10.37
N GLY A 99 8.77 19.82 -9.95
CA GLY A 99 10.04 19.75 -10.68
C GLY A 99 9.84 19.22 -12.10
N LEU A 100 9.03 18.18 -12.30
CA LEU A 100 8.72 17.66 -13.64
C LEU A 100 7.88 18.64 -14.48
N ILE A 101 6.84 19.25 -13.90
CA ILE A 101 6.00 20.23 -14.62
C ILE A 101 6.89 21.36 -15.18
N LEU A 102 7.74 21.93 -14.33
CA LEU A 102 8.66 23.02 -14.71
C LEU A 102 9.88 22.56 -15.52
N GLY A 103 10.18 21.26 -15.51
CA GLY A 103 11.43 20.72 -16.04
C GLY A 103 12.65 21.24 -15.27
N LEU A 104 12.57 21.25 -13.94
CA LEU A 104 13.64 21.62 -13.01
C LEU A 104 14.15 20.35 -12.30
N PHE A 105 15.46 20.10 -12.34
CA PHE A 105 16.06 18.86 -11.84
C PHE A 105 15.35 17.61 -12.38
N THR A 106 15.07 17.60 -13.69
CA THR A 106 14.10 16.66 -14.29
C THR A 106 14.46 15.19 -14.02
N ARG A 107 15.75 14.84 -14.05
CA ARG A 107 16.19 13.46 -13.77
C ARG A 107 16.05 13.09 -12.31
N ALA A 108 16.42 13.98 -11.39
CA ALA A 108 16.26 13.75 -9.97
C ALA A 108 14.78 13.60 -9.59
N ALA A 109 13.94 14.50 -10.11
CA ALA A 109 12.49 14.43 -9.91
C ALA A 109 11.92 13.11 -10.46
N ALA A 110 12.31 12.72 -11.69
CA ALA A 110 11.90 11.45 -12.27
C ALA A 110 12.38 10.24 -11.45
N MET A 111 13.62 10.23 -10.96
CA MET A 111 14.15 9.18 -10.07
C MET A 111 13.31 9.04 -8.80
N LEU A 112 12.93 10.15 -8.16
CA LEU A 112 12.06 10.13 -7.00
C LEU A 112 10.69 9.53 -7.33
N THR A 113 10.09 9.92 -8.47
CA THR A 113 8.81 9.33 -8.90
C THR A 113 8.91 7.82 -9.21
N VAL A 114 10.05 7.37 -9.74
CA VAL A 114 10.33 5.95 -9.99
C VAL A 114 10.45 5.18 -8.68
N MET A 115 11.19 5.71 -7.70
CA MET A 115 11.33 5.10 -6.38
C MET A 115 9.99 4.99 -5.65
N ILE A 116 9.17 6.05 -5.69
CA ILE A 116 7.82 6.02 -5.13
C ILE A 116 6.97 4.98 -5.86
N SER A 117 7.04 4.90 -7.19
CA SER A 117 6.26 3.93 -7.96
C SER A 117 6.63 2.48 -7.61
N ILE A 118 7.93 2.19 -7.44
CA ILE A 118 8.39 0.89 -6.97
C ILE A 118 7.83 0.60 -5.57
N LEU A 119 7.98 1.54 -4.62
CA LEU A 119 7.48 1.37 -3.25
C LEU A 119 5.96 1.13 -3.22
N LEU A 120 5.19 1.90 -4.00
CA LEU A 120 3.75 1.72 -4.10
C LEU A 120 3.40 0.34 -4.63
N MET A 121 4.11 -0.16 -5.64
CA MET A 121 3.86 -1.49 -6.17
C MET A 121 4.22 -2.61 -5.19
N LEU A 122 5.23 -2.41 -4.34
CA LEU A 122 5.60 -3.38 -3.30
C LEU A 122 4.59 -3.44 -2.14
N LEU A 123 4.07 -2.29 -1.71
CA LEU A 123 3.13 -2.22 -0.59
C LEU A 123 1.68 -2.47 -1.01
N PHE A 124 1.28 -1.87 -2.13
CA PHE A 124 -0.13 -1.78 -2.55
C PHE A 124 -0.44 -2.55 -3.83
N GLY A 125 0.55 -3.13 -4.51
CA GLY A 125 0.32 -3.76 -5.82
C GLY A 125 -0.63 -4.96 -5.80
N TRP A 126 -0.87 -5.54 -4.62
CA TRP A 126 -1.86 -6.61 -4.44
C TRP A 126 -3.29 -6.08 -4.26
N GLN A 127 -3.46 -4.80 -3.89
CA GLN A 127 -4.76 -4.16 -3.72
C GLN A 127 -5.39 -3.83 -5.09
N GLY A 128 -6.72 -3.69 -5.08
CA GLY A 128 -7.53 -3.46 -6.28
C GLY A 128 -8.29 -4.72 -6.67
N SER A 129 -9.54 -4.80 -6.22
CA SER A 129 -10.46 -5.91 -6.46
C SER A 129 -10.71 -6.15 -7.95
N THR A 130 -10.94 -5.07 -8.71
CA THR A 130 -11.37 -5.13 -10.11
C THR A 130 -10.26 -4.97 -11.15
N CYS A 131 -9.32 -4.03 -10.99
CA CYS A 131 -8.37 -3.69 -12.07
C CYS A 131 -6.90 -3.63 -11.64
N LEU A 132 -6.53 -4.18 -10.47
CA LEU A 132 -5.20 -3.98 -9.87
C LEU A 132 -4.81 -2.50 -9.93
N ASP A 133 -5.71 -1.64 -9.42
CA ASP A 133 -5.70 -0.20 -9.66
C ASP A 133 -4.36 0.42 -9.25
N GLU A 134 -3.87 0.05 -8.07
CA GLU A 134 -2.59 0.50 -7.54
C GLU A 134 -1.38 -0.01 -8.34
N TRP A 135 -1.39 -1.26 -8.79
CA TRP A 135 -0.31 -1.82 -9.61
C TRP A 135 -0.26 -1.16 -11.00
N THR A 136 -1.41 -1.03 -11.67
CA THR A 136 -1.51 -0.47 -13.04
C THR A 136 -1.06 0.99 -13.07
N MET A 137 -1.45 1.76 -12.05
CA MET A 137 -0.97 3.14 -11.89
C MET A 137 0.55 3.18 -11.63
N ALA A 138 1.04 2.37 -10.69
CA ALA A 138 2.44 2.36 -10.30
C ALA A 138 3.37 1.92 -11.45
N VAL A 139 3.01 0.89 -12.22
CA VAL A 139 3.83 0.41 -13.33
C VAL A 139 3.87 1.40 -14.50
N SER A 140 2.76 2.10 -14.75
CA SER A 140 2.71 3.17 -15.76
C SER A 140 3.62 4.33 -15.35
N ASN A 141 3.53 4.76 -14.09
CA ASN A 141 4.38 5.82 -13.53
C ASN A 141 5.87 5.42 -13.49
N LEU A 142 6.18 4.14 -13.27
CA LEU A 142 7.53 3.61 -13.37
C LEU A 142 8.07 3.78 -14.80
N SER A 143 7.33 3.33 -15.82
CA SER A 143 7.76 3.42 -17.22
C SER A 143 7.93 4.87 -17.68
N MET A 144 6.97 5.74 -17.34
CA MET A 144 7.05 7.18 -17.60
C MET A 144 8.26 7.81 -16.91
N GLY A 145 8.49 7.50 -15.63
CA GLY A 145 9.63 8.00 -14.87
C GLY A 145 10.98 7.54 -15.44
N LEU A 146 11.14 6.26 -15.78
CA LEU A 146 12.36 5.74 -16.40
C LEU A 146 12.64 6.42 -17.75
N THR A 147 11.60 6.65 -18.55
CA THR A 147 11.70 7.40 -19.81
C THR A 147 12.20 8.83 -19.58
N LEU A 148 11.69 9.52 -18.55
CA LEU A 148 12.11 10.87 -18.19
C LEU A 148 13.55 10.93 -17.64
N ILE A 149 14.02 9.90 -16.94
CA ILE A 149 15.44 9.79 -16.52
C ILE A 149 16.35 9.74 -17.75
N LEU A 150 16.00 8.92 -18.75
CA LEU A 150 16.78 8.78 -19.99
C LEU A 150 16.78 10.09 -20.80
N ALA A 151 15.60 10.66 -21.01
CA ALA A 151 15.40 11.85 -21.84
C ALA A 151 15.92 13.16 -21.19
N GLY A 152 15.72 13.32 -19.88
CA GLY A 152 15.74 14.62 -19.22
C GLY A 152 14.59 15.52 -19.68
N GLY A 153 14.61 16.80 -19.33
CA GLY A 153 13.57 17.78 -19.61
C GLY A 153 13.79 18.64 -20.85
N SER A 154 14.55 18.18 -21.84
CA SER A 154 15.25 19.04 -22.81
C SER A 154 14.56 20.25 -23.45
N ALA A 155 13.30 20.14 -23.88
CA ALA A 155 12.54 21.26 -24.42
C ALA A 155 11.58 21.86 -23.37
N TYR A 156 11.35 23.17 -23.45
CA TYR A 156 10.44 23.90 -22.56
C TYR A 156 10.68 23.60 -21.07
N SER A 157 11.93 23.68 -20.62
CA SER A 157 12.32 23.41 -19.24
C SER A 157 13.25 24.45 -18.65
N ILE A 158 13.19 24.59 -17.32
CA ILE A 158 14.13 25.40 -16.57
C ILE A 158 15.54 24.83 -16.70
N ASP A 159 15.72 23.51 -16.72
CA ASP A 159 17.03 22.89 -16.92
C ASP A 159 17.69 23.33 -18.24
N ALA A 160 16.91 23.37 -19.33
CA ALA A 160 17.41 23.83 -20.63
C ALA A 160 17.73 25.34 -20.64
N TRP A 161 16.91 26.13 -19.94
CA TRP A 161 17.19 27.56 -19.73
C TRP A 161 18.48 27.77 -18.93
N LEU A 162 18.71 27.00 -17.85
CA LEU A 162 19.92 27.04 -17.03
C LEU A 162 21.17 26.68 -17.86
N MET A 163 21.10 25.65 -18.70
CA MET A 163 22.20 25.29 -19.59
C MET A 163 22.51 26.39 -20.61
N LYS A 164 21.49 27.10 -21.12
CA LYS A 164 21.68 28.23 -22.04
C LYS A 164 22.31 29.42 -21.33
N ARG A 165 21.89 29.70 -20.09
CA ARG A 165 22.38 30.84 -19.30
C ARG A 165 23.79 30.59 -18.72
N TYR A 166 24.09 29.36 -18.33
CA TYR A 166 25.35 28.95 -17.70
C TYR A 166 25.95 27.72 -18.41
N PRO A 167 26.64 27.89 -19.55
CA PRO A 167 27.15 26.79 -20.37
C PRO A 167 28.10 25.82 -19.63
N ASN A 168 28.82 26.33 -18.62
CA ASN A 168 29.74 25.53 -17.80
C ASN A 168 29.05 24.42 -17.01
N LEU A 169 27.73 24.49 -16.78
CA LEU A 169 26.97 23.46 -16.07
C LEU A 169 26.96 22.12 -16.82
N VAL A 170 26.97 22.14 -18.16
CA VAL A 170 26.94 20.93 -19.00
C VAL A 170 28.21 20.08 -18.82
N HIS A 171 29.29 20.67 -18.30
CA HIS A 171 30.54 19.96 -18.01
C HIS A 171 30.59 19.34 -16.61
N LYS A 172 29.63 19.64 -15.74
CA LYS A 172 29.60 19.13 -14.37
C LYS A 172 28.81 17.81 -14.29
N HIS A 173 29.45 16.76 -13.81
CA HIS A 173 28.85 15.41 -13.70
C HIS A 173 27.57 15.39 -12.86
N TRP A 174 27.53 16.08 -11.72
CA TRP A 174 26.34 16.15 -10.87
C TRP A 174 25.16 16.81 -11.59
N PHE A 175 25.43 17.81 -12.44
CA PHE A 175 24.39 18.50 -13.18
C PHE A 175 23.80 17.57 -14.25
N LEU A 176 24.64 16.84 -14.99
CA LEU A 176 24.16 15.85 -15.97
C LEU A 176 23.42 14.65 -15.34
N LEU A 177 23.71 14.33 -14.08
CA LEU A 177 23.06 13.24 -13.34
C LEU A 177 21.67 13.65 -12.84
N PHE A 178 21.56 14.83 -12.21
CA PHE A 178 20.33 15.28 -11.54
C PHE A 178 19.45 16.18 -12.40
N ASN A 179 20.04 16.98 -13.28
CA ASN A 179 19.34 17.85 -14.22
C ASN A 179 19.32 17.24 -15.61
N SER A 180 18.72 17.98 -16.54
CA SER A 180 18.70 17.67 -17.96
C SER A 180 20.05 17.95 -18.63
N GLY A 181 20.38 17.15 -19.64
CA GLY A 181 21.58 17.32 -20.46
C GLY A 181 21.85 16.09 -21.32
N PRO A 182 22.53 16.23 -22.46
CA PRO A 182 22.76 15.11 -23.37
C PRO A 182 23.72 14.10 -22.72
N TRP A 183 23.30 12.83 -22.69
CA TRP A 183 24.20 11.73 -22.36
C TRP A 183 24.89 11.23 -23.62
N LYS A 184 26.09 10.66 -23.46
CA LYS A 184 26.76 9.93 -24.55
C LYS A 184 25.85 8.81 -25.03
N LEU A 185 25.78 8.60 -26.34
CA LEU A 185 24.92 7.57 -26.95
C LEU A 185 25.14 6.18 -26.35
N THR A 186 26.39 5.83 -26.04
CA THR A 186 26.75 4.55 -25.40
C THR A 186 26.16 4.41 -24.00
N THR A 187 26.23 5.45 -23.17
CA THR A 187 25.61 5.48 -21.84
C THR A 187 24.09 5.42 -21.94
N LEU A 188 23.49 6.24 -22.80
CA LEU A 188 22.04 6.24 -23.02
C LEU A 188 21.54 4.86 -23.44
N ARG A 189 22.19 4.24 -24.44
CA ARG A 189 21.83 2.89 -24.93
C ARG A 189 21.94 1.84 -23.83
N ARG A 190 23.05 1.82 -23.08
CA ARG A 190 23.24 0.84 -21.99
C ARG A 190 22.19 1.00 -20.91
N THR A 191 21.98 2.22 -20.42
CA THR A 191 20.98 2.50 -19.38
C THR A 191 19.56 2.19 -19.87
N ALA A 192 19.22 2.51 -21.12
CA ALA A 192 17.91 2.19 -21.69
C ALA A 192 17.65 0.69 -21.75
N ILE A 193 18.64 -0.11 -22.17
CA ILE A 193 18.52 -1.58 -22.16
C ILE A 193 18.38 -2.11 -20.73
N SER A 194 19.17 -1.60 -19.78
CA SER A 194 19.05 -1.99 -18.37
C SER A 194 17.67 -1.67 -17.79
N PHE A 195 17.13 -0.47 -18.06
CA PHE A 195 15.79 -0.07 -17.64
C PHE A 195 14.71 -0.93 -18.29
N PHE A 196 14.85 -1.25 -19.57
CA PHE A 196 13.92 -2.15 -20.26
C PHE A 196 13.90 -3.55 -19.64
N ILE A 197 15.08 -4.16 -19.41
CA ILE A 197 15.19 -5.48 -18.76
C ILE A 197 14.57 -5.43 -17.36
N PHE A 198 14.93 -4.41 -16.56
CA PHE A 198 14.36 -4.22 -15.23
C PHE A 198 12.84 -4.08 -15.28
N THR A 199 12.31 -3.29 -16.21
CA THR A 199 10.87 -3.08 -16.37
C THR A 199 10.17 -4.37 -16.74
N ILE A 200 10.71 -5.18 -17.66
CA ILE A 200 10.14 -6.50 -17.96
C ILE A 200 10.11 -7.37 -16.71
N LEU A 201 11.26 -7.56 -16.04
CA LEU A 201 11.36 -8.46 -14.90
C LEU A 201 10.44 -8.03 -13.76
N PHE A 202 10.41 -6.72 -13.46
CA PHE A 202 9.65 -6.19 -12.34
C PHE A 202 8.15 -6.15 -12.64
N THR A 203 7.74 -5.67 -13.81
CA THR A 203 6.33 -5.64 -14.24
C THR A 203 5.77 -7.05 -14.36
N VAL A 204 6.41 -7.91 -15.15
CA VAL A 204 5.91 -9.27 -15.40
C VAL A 204 5.98 -10.11 -14.13
N GLY A 205 7.06 -9.98 -13.35
CA GLY A 205 7.24 -10.72 -12.11
C GLY A 205 6.21 -10.34 -11.04
N THR A 206 5.97 -9.04 -10.83
CA THR A 206 4.95 -8.61 -9.86
C THR A 206 3.53 -8.92 -10.33
N TYR A 207 3.24 -8.81 -11.63
CA TYR A 207 1.94 -9.20 -12.18
C TYR A 207 1.64 -10.70 -11.98
N ASP A 208 2.58 -11.58 -12.36
CA ASP A 208 2.39 -13.03 -12.17
C ASP A 208 2.35 -13.41 -10.69
N TYR A 209 3.06 -12.69 -9.83
CA TYR A 209 2.93 -12.85 -8.38
C TYR A 209 1.51 -12.53 -7.90
N TYR A 210 0.95 -11.38 -8.30
CA TYR A 210 -0.34 -10.89 -7.79
C TYR A 210 -1.57 -11.54 -8.44
N ARG A 211 -1.54 -11.97 -9.70
CA ARG A 211 -2.72 -12.55 -10.39
C ARG A 211 -2.46 -13.89 -11.05
N GLY A 212 -1.23 -14.40 -11.02
CA GLY A 212 -0.83 -15.41 -11.99
C GLY A 212 -1.07 -14.92 -13.42
N ALA A 213 -1.20 -15.83 -14.38
CA ALA A 213 -1.51 -15.57 -15.78
C ALA A 213 -0.35 -15.24 -16.73
N VAL A 214 0.91 -15.29 -16.27
CA VAL A 214 2.07 -15.30 -17.19
C VAL A 214 2.69 -16.70 -17.22
N TRP A 215 3.15 -17.17 -16.06
CA TRP A 215 3.83 -18.47 -15.91
C TRP A 215 2.93 -19.53 -15.28
N SER A 216 1.73 -19.12 -14.88
CA SER A 216 0.80 -19.91 -14.10
C SER A 216 -0.64 -19.56 -14.49
N ARG A 217 -1.61 -20.39 -14.10
CA ARG A 217 -3.03 -20.07 -14.32
C ARG A 217 -3.42 -18.82 -13.51
N TYR A 218 -4.37 -18.07 -14.04
CA TYR A 218 -4.98 -16.96 -13.32
C TYR A 218 -5.49 -17.42 -11.95
N ARG A 219 -5.14 -16.65 -10.92
CA ARG A 219 -5.56 -16.86 -9.54
C ARG A 219 -5.80 -15.50 -8.88
N THR A 220 -6.69 -15.46 -7.90
CA THR A 220 -6.63 -14.39 -6.90
C THR A 220 -5.26 -14.48 -6.22
N GLY A 221 -4.60 -13.35 -6.00
CA GLY A 221 -3.23 -13.31 -5.48
C GLY A 221 -3.04 -14.09 -4.17
N PRO A 222 -1.78 -14.20 -3.70
CA PRO A 222 -1.48 -14.86 -2.42
C PRO A 222 -2.35 -14.32 -1.28
N VAL A 223 -2.69 -13.03 -1.36
CA VAL A 223 -3.69 -12.37 -0.56
C VAL A 223 -4.79 -11.84 -1.47
N SER A 224 -6.04 -12.09 -1.11
CA SER A 224 -7.21 -11.70 -1.89
C SER A 224 -7.66 -10.27 -1.55
N ALA A 225 -7.74 -9.40 -2.56
CA ALA A 225 -8.37 -8.08 -2.41
C ALA A 225 -9.91 -8.12 -2.55
N ASP A 226 -10.47 -9.29 -2.90
CA ASP A 226 -11.89 -9.48 -3.20
C ASP A 226 -12.66 -10.16 -2.07
N VAL A 227 -11.98 -11.02 -1.32
CA VAL A 227 -12.58 -11.97 -0.39
C VAL A 227 -11.92 -11.79 0.98
N PHE A 228 -12.73 -11.46 1.99
CA PHE A 228 -12.22 -11.44 3.36
C PHE A 228 -11.67 -12.79 3.79
N HIS A 229 -10.51 -12.75 4.42
CA HIS A 229 -9.96 -13.84 5.20
C HIS A 229 -9.70 -13.33 6.62
N LEU A 230 -10.05 -14.16 7.60
CA LEU A 230 -9.85 -13.90 9.01
C LEU A 230 -8.94 -15.01 9.55
N SER A 231 -7.91 -14.61 10.28
CA SER A 231 -7.04 -15.53 11.02
C SER A 231 -7.37 -15.43 12.51
N LEU A 232 -7.70 -16.57 13.11
CA LEU A 232 -7.99 -16.71 14.54
C LEU A 232 -6.83 -17.44 15.21
N SER A 233 -6.31 -16.89 16.31
CA SER A 233 -5.16 -17.46 17.03
C SER A 233 -5.20 -17.13 18.52
N ASP A 234 -4.24 -17.66 19.29
CA ASP A 234 -4.06 -17.40 20.73
C ASP A 234 -5.33 -17.61 21.57
N GLY A 235 -6.15 -18.59 21.19
CA GLY A 235 -7.40 -18.91 21.86
C GLY A 235 -7.21 -19.43 23.28
N GLN A 236 -7.94 -18.84 24.23
CA GLN A 236 -7.96 -19.20 25.64
C GLN A 236 -9.42 -19.28 26.11
N LEU A 237 -9.74 -20.32 26.85
CA LEU A 237 -11.05 -20.54 27.44
C LEU A 237 -10.88 -20.78 28.94
N ASP A 238 -11.59 -20.00 29.75
CA ASP A 238 -11.63 -20.21 31.20
C ASP A 238 -12.73 -21.20 31.59
N SER A 239 -12.63 -21.77 32.80
CA SER A 239 -13.62 -22.72 33.36
C SER A 239 -15.03 -22.14 33.52
N LYS A 240 -15.18 -20.81 33.51
CA LYS A 240 -16.45 -20.09 33.67
C LYS A 240 -17.10 -19.72 32.34
N GLY A 241 -16.45 -20.00 31.20
CA GLY A 241 -16.97 -19.72 29.86
C GLY A 241 -16.47 -18.45 29.19
N SER A 242 -15.54 -17.69 29.80
CA SER A 242 -14.96 -16.53 29.12
C SER A 242 -13.93 -16.97 28.08
N VAL A 243 -14.05 -16.41 26.88
CA VAL A 243 -13.18 -16.70 25.75
C VAL A 243 -12.32 -15.49 25.45
N ARG A 244 -11.01 -15.71 25.26
CA ARG A 244 -10.09 -14.69 24.74
C ARG A 244 -9.38 -15.23 23.52
N PHE A 245 -9.34 -14.48 22.43
CA PHE A 245 -8.67 -14.90 21.20
C PHE A 245 -8.16 -13.68 20.42
N ARG A 246 -7.17 -13.91 19.55
CA ARG A 246 -6.68 -12.93 18.59
C ARG A 246 -7.40 -13.09 17.26
N LEU A 247 -7.92 -11.98 16.74
CA LEU A 247 -8.52 -11.84 15.42
C LEU A 247 -7.59 -10.98 14.56
N ASN A 248 -7.28 -11.44 13.35
CA ASN A 248 -6.57 -10.67 12.33
C ASN A 248 -7.32 -10.75 10.99
N VAL A 249 -7.53 -9.61 10.33
CA VAL A 249 -8.12 -9.53 8.98
C VAL A 249 -6.99 -9.46 7.96
N ASP A 250 -6.53 -10.62 7.49
CA ASP A 250 -5.35 -10.78 6.65
C ASP A 250 -5.65 -10.88 5.15
N ALA A 251 -6.90 -10.69 4.72
CA ALA A 251 -7.26 -10.42 3.33
C ALA A 251 -8.63 -9.72 3.26
N GLY A 252 -8.92 -9.04 2.15
CA GLY A 252 -10.23 -8.47 1.86
C GLY A 252 -10.19 -7.12 1.14
N PRO A 253 -11.36 -6.59 0.77
CA PRO A 253 -11.47 -5.28 0.16
C PRO A 253 -11.18 -4.15 1.17
N SER A 254 -10.43 -3.13 0.76
CA SER A 254 -10.09 -1.96 1.58
C SER A 254 -11.23 -0.96 1.77
N ALA A 255 -12.24 -1.00 0.89
CA ALA A 255 -13.33 -0.02 0.83
C ALA A 255 -14.46 -0.28 1.82
N VAL A 256 -14.62 -1.52 2.30
CA VAL A 256 -15.71 -1.97 3.17
C VAL A 256 -15.07 -2.83 4.26
N PRO A 257 -15.55 -2.80 5.52
CA PRO A 257 -15.07 -3.72 6.54
C PRO A 257 -15.79 -5.08 6.48
N SER A 258 -15.20 -6.09 7.12
CA SER A 258 -15.91 -7.34 7.43
C SER A 258 -16.84 -7.12 8.62
N TYR A 259 -18.05 -7.69 8.57
CA TYR A 259 -19.02 -7.63 9.67
C TYR A 259 -19.19 -9.02 10.27
N ILE A 260 -18.83 -9.16 11.54
CA ILE A 260 -18.92 -10.40 12.30
C ILE A 260 -20.21 -10.36 13.10
N VAL A 261 -21.16 -11.19 12.70
CA VAL A 261 -22.55 -11.13 13.15
C VAL A 261 -22.88 -12.16 14.22
N ARG A 262 -22.06 -13.20 14.37
CA ARG A 262 -22.30 -14.27 15.34
C ARG A 262 -21.00 -14.98 15.70
N ILE A 263 -20.82 -15.26 16.99
CA ILE A 263 -19.76 -16.14 17.48
C ILE A 263 -20.42 -17.23 18.32
N GLU A 264 -20.00 -18.48 18.17
CA GLU A 264 -20.54 -19.64 18.87
C GLU A 264 -19.42 -20.42 19.54
N LEU A 265 -19.66 -20.89 20.76
CA LEU A 265 -18.79 -21.83 21.46
C LEU A 265 -19.42 -23.22 21.40
N LEU A 266 -18.70 -24.18 20.85
CA LEU A 266 -19.15 -25.56 20.68
C LEU A 266 -18.34 -26.51 21.57
N ASP A 267 -19.00 -27.52 22.13
CA ASP A 267 -18.34 -28.62 22.84
C ASP A 267 -17.67 -29.62 21.88
N ALA A 268 -17.00 -30.63 22.46
CA ALA A 268 -16.38 -31.72 21.73
C ALA A 268 -17.37 -32.54 20.85
N THR A 269 -18.67 -32.50 21.15
CA THR A 269 -19.73 -33.14 20.36
C THR A 269 -20.36 -32.22 19.31
N LYS A 270 -19.85 -30.99 19.16
CA LYS A 270 -20.35 -29.93 18.29
C LYS A 270 -21.73 -29.38 18.68
N ASN A 271 -22.14 -29.55 19.93
CA ASN A 271 -23.32 -28.84 20.44
C ASN A 271 -22.92 -27.40 20.78
N ILE A 272 -23.79 -26.45 20.45
CA ILE A 272 -23.62 -25.04 20.80
C ILE A 272 -23.91 -24.87 22.29
N ILE A 273 -22.91 -24.39 23.04
CA ILE A 273 -23.02 -24.13 24.48
C ILE A 273 -23.35 -22.66 24.73
N GLU A 274 -22.75 -21.77 23.94
CA GLU A 274 -22.94 -20.32 24.06
C GLU A 274 -22.97 -19.69 22.67
N THR A 275 -23.80 -18.67 22.52
CA THR A 275 -23.90 -17.86 21.29
C THR A 275 -23.82 -16.39 21.65
N TRP A 276 -22.86 -15.69 21.07
CA TRP A 276 -22.81 -14.24 21.04
C TRP A 276 -23.42 -13.74 19.73
N SER A 277 -24.61 -13.15 19.85
CA SER A 277 -25.37 -12.56 18.75
C SER A 277 -24.80 -11.20 18.29
N ALA A 278 -25.21 -10.73 17.11
CA ALA A 278 -24.79 -9.46 16.55
C ALA A 278 -25.05 -8.27 17.50
N SER A 279 -26.17 -8.27 18.24
CA SER A 279 -26.48 -7.21 19.20
C SER A 279 -25.52 -7.22 20.38
N GLN A 280 -25.18 -8.39 20.91
CA GLN A 280 -24.19 -8.53 22.00
C GLN A 280 -22.79 -8.13 21.53
N LEU A 281 -22.39 -8.57 20.33
CA LEU A 281 -21.10 -8.26 19.73
C LEU A 281 -20.94 -6.76 19.43
N GLY A 282 -22.00 -6.11 18.95
CA GLY A 282 -22.02 -4.67 18.69
C GLY A 282 -21.98 -3.80 19.95
N GLN A 283 -22.33 -4.37 21.11
CA GLN A 283 -22.38 -3.70 22.41
C GLN A 283 -21.22 -4.09 23.34
N LEU A 284 -20.19 -4.79 22.83
CA LEU A 284 -19.03 -5.13 23.64
C LEU A 284 -18.38 -3.85 24.20
N PRO A 285 -17.99 -3.85 25.49
CA PRO A 285 -17.27 -2.71 26.04
C PRO A 285 -15.92 -2.58 25.34
N ALA A 286 -15.43 -1.35 25.16
CA ALA A 286 -14.13 -1.11 24.51
C ALA A 286 -12.97 -1.85 25.19
N THR A 287 -13.06 -2.14 26.49
CA THR A 287 -12.08 -2.93 27.24
C THR A 287 -12.01 -4.40 26.82
N ALA A 288 -13.06 -4.92 26.19
CA ALA A 288 -13.10 -6.27 25.64
C ALA A 288 -12.38 -6.39 24.29
N ILE A 289 -12.08 -5.27 23.63
CA ILE A 289 -11.43 -5.24 22.31
C ILE A 289 -10.08 -4.50 22.44
N GLN A 290 -9.00 -5.27 22.50
CA GLN A 290 -7.64 -4.74 22.58
C GLN A 290 -7.02 -4.74 21.18
N ASN A 291 -7.14 -3.62 20.47
CA ASN A 291 -6.55 -3.45 19.14
C ASN A 291 -5.03 -3.34 19.19
N SER A 292 -4.34 -4.03 18.29
CA SER A 292 -2.88 -3.93 18.13
C SER A 292 -2.46 -2.59 17.51
N TYR A 293 -3.33 -2.00 16.67
CA TYR A 293 -3.07 -0.74 15.97
C TYR A 293 -4.12 0.34 16.31
N GLN A 294 -3.76 1.61 16.20
CA GLN A 294 -4.66 2.73 16.55
C GLN A 294 -5.57 3.19 15.39
N TYR A 295 -5.37 2.66 14.17
CA TYR A 295 -5.97 3.20 12.94
C TYR A 295 -7.14 2.33 12.43
N ASN A 296 -6.88 1.29 11.62
CA ASN A 296 -7.92 0.31 11.24
C ASN A 296 -8.15 -0.62 12.43
N LYS A 297 -9.22 -0.36 13.18
CA LYS A 297 -9.54 -1.05 14.43
C LYS A 297 -10.74 -1.96 14.27
N VAL A 298 -10.72 -3.07 15.00
CA VAL A 298 -11.92 -3.82 15.33
C VAL A 298 -12.74 -3.01 16.34
N ASP A 299 -14.04 -2.85 16.09
CA ASP A 299 -14.94 -2.10 16.95
C ASP A 299 -16.36 -2.69 16.94
N GLY A 300 -17.17 -2.32 17.93
CA GLY A 300 -18.60 -2.61 17.95
C GLY A 300 -19.38 -1.77 16.94
N GLY A 301 -20.29 -2.39 16.20
CA GLY A 301 -21.15 -1.73 15.22
C GLY A 301 -22.62 -2.14 15.34
N MET A 302 -23.48 -1.50 14.54
CA MET A 302 -24.92 -1.76 14.54
C MET A 302 -25.27 -3.22 14.21
N TYR A 303 -24.42 -3.92 13.47
CA TYR A 303 -24.64 -5.28 12.98
C TYR A 303 -23.62 -6.29 13.50
N GLY A 304 -23.02 -6.05 14.67
CA GLY A 304 -21.97 -6.91 15.25
C GLY A 304 -20.60 -6.24 15.26
N LEU A 305 -19.52 -7.01 15.24
CA LEU A 305 -18.18 -6.42 15.18
C LEU A 305 -17.84 -5.98 13.76
N ILE A 306 -17.28 -4.78 13.66
CA ILE A 306 -16.70 -4.23 12.45
C ILE A 306 -15.22 -4.54 12.46
N ALA A 307 -14.72 -5.24 11.45
CA ALA A 307 -13.33 -5.64 11.32
C ALA A 307 -12.80 -5.23 9.93
N PRO A 308 -12.21 -4.02 9.79
CA PRO A 308 -11.64 -3.57 8.52
C PRO A 308 -10.40 -4.38 8.12
N GLU A 309 -10.02 -4.28 6.84
CA GLU A 309 -8.80 -4.90 6.31
C GLU A 309 -7.57 -4.53 7.15
N SER A 310 -6.75 -5.54 7.46
CA SER A 310 -5.56 -5.44 8.29
C SER A 310 -5.82 -4.99 9.74
N ALA A 311 -7.06 -5.05 10.21
CA ALA A 311 -7.35 -4.90 11.63
C ALA A 311 -6.87 -6.12 12.40
N GLU A 312 -6.24 -5.88 13.54
CA GLU A 312 -5.79 -6.91 14.45
C GLU A 312 -6.18 -6.53 15.88
N ALA A 313 -6.86 -7.44 16.57
CA ALA A 313 -7.28 -7.22 17.94
C ALA A 313 -7.35 -8.52 18.75
N VAL A 314 -7.12 -8.41 20.05
CA VAL A 314 -7.46 -9.44 21.02
C VAL A 314 -8.86 -9.16 21.57
N ILE A 315 -9.78 -10.09 21.34
CA ILE A 315 -11.19 -9.99 21.72
C ILE A 315 -11.42 -10.88 22.93
N SER A 316 -12.12 -10.34 23.92
CA SER A 316 -12.56 -11.06 25.12
C SER A 316 -14.09 -11.10 25.18
N LEU A 317 -14.65 -12.30 25.22
CA LEU A 317 -16.09 -12.54 25.28
C LEU A 317 -16.42 -13.14 26.64
N ALA A 318 -17.29 -12.46 27.39
CA ALA A 318 -17.89 -13.02 28.60
C ALA A 318 -19.15 -13.80 28.22
N PRO A 319 -19.42 -14.96 28.85
CA PRO A 319 -20.65 -15.71 28.58
C PRO A 319 -21.85 -14.98 29.17
N THR A 320 -23.04 -15.23 28.61
CA THR A 320 -24.29 -14.62 29.10
C THR A 320 -24.59 -15.06 30.54
N ASN A 321 -24.31 -16.33 30.85
CA ASN A 321 -24.36 -16.89 32.20
C ASN A 321 -23.07 -17.68 32.46
N PRO A 322 -22.59 -17.76 33.72
CA PRO A 322 -21.43 -18.59 34.04
C PRO A 322 -21.65 -20.03 33.60
N LEU A 323 -20.74 -20.54 32.78
CA LEU A 323 -20.77 -21.91 32.28
C LEU A 323 -20.00 -22.82 33.24
N ASN A 324 -20.39 -24.10 33.30
CA ASN A 324 -19.61 -25.13 33.97
C ASN A 324 -19.03 -26.06 32.92
N LEU A 325 -17.82 -25.76 32.47
CA LEU A 325 -17.15 -26.45 31.39
C LEU A 325 -16.42 -27.69 31.91
N LEU A 326 -16.74 -28.85 31.33
CA LEU A 326 -16.29 -30.17 31.78
C LEU A 326 -15.38 -30.87 30.77
N SER A 327 -15.28 -30.36 29.55
CA SER A 327 -14.47 -30.95 28.48
C SER A 327 -13.12 -30.25 28.37
N ASP A 328 -12.11 -30.93 27.86
CA ASP A 328 -10.81 -30.30 27.57
C ASP A 328 -10.82 -29.56 26.23
N TYR A 329 -11.75 -29.91 25.32
CA TYR A 329 -11.76 -29.45 23.93
C TYR A 329 -13.04 -28.71 23.57
N TYR A 330 -12.87 -27.50 23.07
CA TYR A 330 -13.95 -26.65 22.56
C TYR A 330 -13.56 -26.05 21.21
N THR A 331 -14.57 -25.64 20.44
CA THR A 331 -14.36 -24.93 19.17
C THR A 331 -15.10 -23.60 19.21
N LEU A 332 -14.40 -22.52 18.92
CA LEU A 332 -15.01 -21.22 18.67
C LEU A 332 -15.30 -21.09 17.17
N GLN A 333 -16.54 -20.78 16.82
CA GLN A 333 -16.96 -20.55 15.43
C GLN A 333 -17.40 -19.10 15.26
N LEU A 334 -16.81 -18.45 14.27
CA LEU A 334 -17.06 -17.05 13.96
C LEU A 334 -17.75 -16.94 12.60
N TYR A 335 -18.85 -16.20 12.55
CA TYR A 335 -19.67 -16.04 11.35
C TYR A 335 -19.73 -14.57 10.92
N THR A 336 -19.57 -14.36 9.63
CA THR A 336 -19.69 -13.04 9.00
C THR A 336 -21.02 -12.88 8.27
N VAL A 337 -21.37 -11.63 7.96
CA VAL A 337 -22.62 -11.28 7.27
C VAL A 337 -22.75 -11.91 5.88
N ASP A 338 -21.64 -12.23 5.21
CA ASP A 338 -21.59 -12.92 3.92
C ASP A 338 -21.68 -14.45 4.06
N GLY A 339 -21.95 -14.96 5.26
CA GLY A 339 -22.21 -16.38 5.52
C GLY A 339 -20.95 -17.25 5.62
N LYS A 340 -19.76 -16.65 5.66
CA LYS A 340 -18.51 -17.38 5.89
C LYS A 340 -18.30 -17.71 7.35
N ARG A 341 -17.45 -18.71 7.59
CA ARG A 341 -17.15 -19.26 8.92
C ARG A 341 -15.65 -19.47 9.11
N TRP A 342 -15.17 -19.16 10.31
CA TRP A 342 -13.82 -19.49 10.78
C TRP A 342 -13.89 -20.22 12.11
N ASP A 343 -13.05 -21.24 12.24
CA ASP A 343 -13.03 -22.13 13.40
C ASP A 343 -11.70 -21.96 14.14
N LEU A 344 -11.75 -21.88 15.47
CA LEU A 344 -10.58 -21.86 16.35
C LEU A 344 -10.75 -22.93 17.42
N ALA A 345 -9.80 -23.87 17.49
CA ALA A 345 -9.75 -24.83 18.57
C ALA A 345 -9.33 -24.13 19.88
N LEU A 346 -10.07 -24.39 20.95
CA LEU A 346 -9.84 -23.88 22.29
C LEU A 346 -9.54 -25.05 23.23
N ILE A 347 -8.56 -24.83 24.11
CA ILE A 347 -8.24 -25.76 25.19
C ILE A 347 -8.64 -25.09 26.50
N LEU A 348 -9.40 -25.82 27.32
CA LEU A 348 -9.80 -25.34 28.64
C LEU A 348 -8.56 -25.16 29.53
N ARG A 349 -8.37 -23.95 30.08
CA ARG A 349 -7.34 -23.70 31.10
C ARG A 349 -7.99 -23.74 32.48
N ASN A 350 -7.59 -24.73 33.28
CA ASN A 350 -7.99 -24.88 34.68
C ASN A 350 -7.36 -23.83 35.59
#